data_AF-A0A3C0LCX2-F1
#
_entry.id   AF-A0A3C0LCX2-F1
#
_cell.length_a   1.000
_cell.length_b   1.000
_cell.length_c   1.000
_cell.angle_alpha   90.00
_cell.angle_beta   90.00
_cell.angle_gamma   90.00
#
_symmetry.space_group_name_H-M   'P 1'
#
loop_
_entity.id
_entity.type
_entity.pdbx_description
1 polymer ?
#
loop_
_entity_poly.entity_id
_entity_poly.type
_entity_poly.pdbx_seq_one_letter_code
_entity_poly.pdbx_strand_id
1 'polypeptide(L)' 'MTRPHLNEIFKYKDKKPKDQVMYKAHLQYGYTLKDIAEYIGVHFTTVSRTVKKIEGEDKK' A
#
# COMPACT_ATOMS: atom_id res chain seq x y z
N MET A 1 -19.77 -10.45 0.58
CA MET A 1 -18.95 -9.24 0.37
C MET A 1 -17.58 -9.67 -0.13
N THR A 2 -17.20 -9.30 -1.34
CA THR A 2 -15.92 -9.69 -1.95
C THR A 2 -14.85 -8.67 -1.59
N ARG A 3 -13.86 -9.08 -0.80
CA ARG A 3 -12.64 -8.31 -0.55
C ARG A 3 -11.83 -8.37 -1.86
N PRO A 4 -11.68 -7.27 -2.62
CA PRO A 4 -10.97 -7.32 -3.90
C PRO A 4 -9.52 -7.75 -3.69
N HIS A 5 -8.90 -8.42 -4.66
CA HIS A 5 -7.49 -8.78 -4.49
C HIS A 5 -6.63 -7.52 -4.55
N LEU A 6 -5.55 -7.46 -3.76
CA LEU A 6 -4.59 -6.35 -3.85
C LEU A 6 -4.15 -6.11 -5.30
N ASN A 7 -4.04 -7.17 -6.10
CA ASN A 7 -3.72 -7.07 -7.53
C ASN A 7 -4.65 -6.13 -8.30
N GLU A 8 -5.94 -6.12 -8.03
CA GLU A 8 -6.88 -5.24 -8.71
C GLU A 8 -6.68 -3.78 -8.29
N ILE A 9 -6.39 -3.55 -7.00
CA ILE A 9 -6.14 -2.22 -6.43
C ILE A 9 -4.83 -1.64 -6.99
N PHE A 10 -3.82 -2.49 -7.20
CA PHE A 10 -2.51 -2.11 -7.73
C PHE A 10 -2.50 -1.97 -9.26
N LYS A 11 -3.23 -2.81 -9.99
CA LYS A 11 -3.30 -2.82 -11.47
C LYS A 11 -3.96 -1.56 -12.05
N TYR A 12 -4.89 -0.95 -11.33
CA TYR A 12 -5.56 0.28 -11.80
C TYR A 12 -4.70 1.55 -11.70
N LYS A 13 -3.50 1.49 -11.13
CA LYS A 13 -2.71 2.68 -10.75
C LYS A 13 -1.27 2.67 -11.27
N ASP A 14 -1.05 2.11 -12.46
CA ASP A 14 0.24 2.07 -13.18
C ASP A 14 1.02 3.40 -13.21
N LYS A 15 0.35 4.55 -13.06
CA LYS A 15 0.97 5.88 -13.01
C LYS A 15 1.32 6.42 -11.62
N LYS A 16 0.99 5.73 -10.52
CA LYS A 16 1.28 6.19 -9.16
C LYS A 16 2.43 5.42 -8.52
N PRO A 17 3.26 6.08 -7.69
CA PRO A 17 4.29 5.37 -6.94
C PRO A 17 3.63 4.26 -6.11
N LYS A 18 4.19 3.06 -6.18
CA LYS A 18 3.69 1.85 -5.48
C LYS A 18 3.48 2.14 -3.99
N ASP A 19 4.32 2.98 -3.43
CA ASP A 19 4.25 3.53 -2.08
C ASP A 19 2.88 4.14 -1.74
N GLN A 20 2.37 5.06 -2.56
CA GLN A 20 1.04 5.67 -2.35
C GLN A 20 -0.09 4.65 -2.46
N VAL A 21 0.09 3.60 -3.27
CA VAL A 21 -0.91 2.55 -3.42
C VAL A 21 -0.96 1.69 -2.16
N MET A 22 0.19 1.39 -1.54
CA MET A 22 0.25 0.72 -0.23
C MET A 22 -0.50 1.51 0.83
N TYR A 23 -0.21 2.82 0.92
CA TYR A 23 -0.87 3.71 1.89
C TYR A 23 -2.38 3.76 1.66
N LYS A 24 -2.83 3.91 0.41
CA LYS A 24 -4.26 3.86 0.09
C LYS A 24 -4.90 2.50 0.33
N ALA A 25 -4.23 1.40 0.05
CA ALA A 25 -4.76 0.06 0.31
C ALA A 25 -5.00 -0.15 1.81
N HIS A 26 -4.08 0.33 2.64
CA HIS A 26 -4.20 0.30 4.09
C HIS A 26 -5.36 1.18 4.58
N LEU A 27 -5.43 2.44 4.14
CA LEU A 27 -6.45 3.41 4.59
C LEU A 27 -7.85 3.16 4.03
N GLN A 28 -7.94 2.81 2.76
CA GLN A 28 -9.21 2.77 2.03
C GLN A 28 -9.91 1.42 2.11
N TYR A 29 -9.16 0.33 2.31
CA TYR A 29 -9.68 -1.03 2.32
C TYR A 29 -9.32 -1.82 3.59
N GLY A 30 -8.60 -1.20 4.53
CA GLY A 30 -8.23 -1.84 5.80
C GLY A 30 -7.27 -3.02 5.64
N TYR A 31 -6.47 -3.08 4.57
CA TYR A 31 -5.44 -4.12 4.46
C TYR A 31 -4.35 -3.87 5.49
N THR A 32 -3.88 -4.94 6.12
CA THR A 32 -2.75 -4.86 7.02
C THR A 32 -1.48 -4.61 6.22
N LEU A 33 -0.52 -3.87 6.79
CA LEU A 33 0.79 -3.68 6.16
C LEU A 33 1.47 -5.01 5.81
N LYS A 34 1.18 -6.05 6.60
CA LYS A 34 1.65 -7.42 6.37
C LYS A 34 1.07 -8.04 5.09
N ASP A 35 -0.24 -7.90 4.84
CA ASP A 35 -0.87 -8.38 3.59
C ASP A 35 -0.30 -7.65 2.37
N ILE A 36 -0.06 -6.34 2.52
CA ILE A 36 0.52 -5.52 1.46
C ILE A 36 1.97 -5.92 1.19
N ALA A 37 2.74 -6.19 2.25
CA ALA A 37 4.12 -6.65 2.18
C ALA A 37 4.23 -8.02 1.48
N GLU A 38 3.40 -8.97 1.90
CA GLU A 38 3.32 -10.31 1.32
C GLU A 38 2.92 -10.27 -0.16
N TYR A 39 1.97 -9.41 -0.52
CA TYR A 39 1.52 -9.22 -1.89
C TYR A 39 2.60 -8.64 -2.81
N ILE A 40 3.35 -7.64 -2.33
CA ILE A 40 4.38 -6.96 -3.13
C ILE A 40 5.71 -7.74 -3.10
N GLY A 41 5.81 -8.76 -2.25
CA GLY A 41 7.03 -9.55 -2.06
C GLY A 41 8.12 -8.77 -1.33
N VAL A 42 7.75 -7.81 -0.48
CA VAL A 42 8.68 -7.03 0.34
C VAL A 42 8.50 -7.35 1.82
N HIS A 43 9.53 -7.11 2.63
CA HIS A 43 9.39 -7.30 4.06
C HIS A 43 8.48 -6.22 4.68
N PHE A 44 7.73 -6.57 5.73
CA PHE A 44 6.82 -5.63 6.42
C PHE A 44 7.53 -4.33 6.85
N THR A 45 8.82 -4.41 7.18
CA THR A 45 9.64 -3.25 7.56
C THR A 45 9.82 -2.26 6.42
N THR A 46 9.87 -2.74 5.16
CA THR A 46 9.92 -1.89 3.97
C THR A 46 8.62 -1.13 3.82
N VAL A 47 7.47 -1.81 3.93
CA VAL A 47 6.15 -1.17 3.85
C VAL A 47 5.97 -0.16 4.98
N SER A 48 6.38 -0.49 6.20
CA SER A 48 6.31 0.42 7.36
C SER A 48 7.16 1.69 7.16
N ARG A 49 8.38 1.56 6.62
CA ARG A 49 9.24 2.70 6.28
C ARG A 49 8.66 3.55 5.17
N THR A 50 8.13 2.92 4.13
CA THR A 50 7.44 3.57 3.02
C THR A 50 6.22 4.36 3.50
N VAL A 51 5.36 3.76 4.31
CA VAL A 51 4.17 4.43 4.88
C VAL A 51 4.58 5.63 5.72
N LYS A 52 5.57 5.48 6.61
CA LYS A 52 6.11 6.61 7.37
C LYS A 52 6.66 7.73 6.49
N LYS A 53 7.33 7.38 5.39
CA LYS A 53 7.89 8.36 4.45
C LYS A 53 6.77 9.14 3.75
N ILE A 54 5.72 8.47 3.29
CA ILE A 54 4.56 9.11 2.65
C ILE A 54 3.81 10.00 3.65
N GLU A 55 3.57 9.50 4.87
CA GLU A 55 2.88 10.26 5.91
C GLU A 55 3.66 11.53 6.33
N GLY A 56 5.00 11.50 6.20
CA GLY A 56 5.86 12.66 6.38
C GLY A 56 5.91 13.61 5.18
N GLU A 57 5.72 13.12 3.95
CA GLU A 57 5.72 13.92 2.71
C GLU A 57 4.38 14.62 2.43
N ASP A 58 3.23 14.06 2.84
CA ASP A 58 1.89 14.65 2.64
C ASP A 58 1.65 15.90 3.53
N LYS A 59 2.62 16.28 4.37
CA LYS A 59 2.57 17.43 5.28
C LYS A 59 3.25 18.70 4.76
N LYS A 60 3.66 18.75 3.49
CA LYS A 60 4.38 19.90 2.91
C LYS A 60 3.61 20.60 1.82
#